data_AF-A0A1X1G3R1-F1
#
_entry.id   AF-A0A1X1G3R1-F1
#
_cell.length_a   1.000
_cell.length_b   1.000
_cell.length_c   1.000
_cell.angle_alpha   90.00
_cell.angle_beta   90.00
_cell.angle_gamma   90.00
#
_symmetry.space_group_name_H-M   'P 1'
#
loop_
_entity.id
_entity.type
_entity.pdbx_description
1 polymer ?
#
loop_
_entity_poly.entity_id
_entity_poly.type
_entity_poly.pdbx_seq_one_letter_code
_entity_poly.pdbx_strand_id
1 'polypeptide(L)'
;MLEFERINNVLLTGMSEVGDVLLIRQTLSNLIQVEIRVNGYLLDLITIKPKKLKIYPLVGIKKNALILVQEVSVGLDMTLENNRTFRNFNFFRRLK
;
A
#
# COMPACT_ATOMS: atom_id res chain seq x y z
N MET A 1 -7.51 -13.69 -8.20
CA MET A 1 -8.16 -12.81 -7.22
C MET A 1 -7.09 -12.07 -6.43
N LEU A 2 -7.26 -10.77 -6.25
CA LEU A 2 -6.40 -9.91 -5.42
C LEU A 2 -7.05 -9.76 -4.05
N GLU A 3 -6.27 -10.02 -3.00
CA GLU A 3 -6.69 -9.96 -1.60
C GLU A 3 -5.67 -9.13 -0.84
N PHE A 4 -6.14 -8.39 0.18
CA PHE A 4 -5.25 -7.66 1.06
C PHE A 4 -5.80 -7.59 2.49
N GLU A 5 -4.91 -7.46 3.45
CA GLU A 5 -5.23 -7.36 4.86
C GLU A 5 -4.22 -6.44 5.56
N ARG A 6 -4.71 -5.58 6.45
CA ARG A 6 -3.85 -4.81 7.36
C ARG A 6 -3.66 -5.61 8.64
N ILE A 7 -2.41 -5.91 8.99
CA ILE A 7 -2.05 -6.44 10.31
C ILE A 7 -1.44 -5.31 11.13
N ASN A 8 -2.01 -5.09 12.32
CA ASN A 8 -1.54 -4.05 13.21
C ASN A 8 -0.52 -4.59 14.21
N ASN A 9 0.35 -3.70 14.71
CA ASN A 9 1.31 -4.00 15.77
C ASN A 9 2.28 -5.17 15.45
N VAL A 10 2.88 -5.18 14.26
CA VAL A 10 3.87 -6.18 13.84
C VAL A 10 5.30 -5.71 14.14
N LEU A 11 6.10 -6.58 14.76
CA LEU A 11 7.54 -6.35 14.90
C LEU A 11 8.23 -6.63 13.56
N LEU A 12 8.62 -5.57 12.85
CA LEU A 12 9.32 -5.68 11.58
C LEU A 12 10.82 -5.84 11.82
N THR A 13 11.42 -6.89 11.23
CA THR A 13 12.87 -7.12 11.32
C THR A 13 13.64 -5.91 10.80
N GLY A 14 14.50 -5.32 11.63
CA GLY A 14 15.28 -4.12 11.27
C GLY A 14 14.61 -2.79 11.59
N MET A 15 13.43 -2.78 12.22
CA MET A 15 12.83 -1.58 12.79
C MET A 15 12.94 -1.57 14.31
N SER A 16 13.24 -0.40 14.88
CA SER A 16 13.28 -0.18 16.34
C SER A 16 11.89 -0.07 16.97
N GLU A 17 10.83 -0.02 16.16
CA GLU A 17 9.45 0.19 16.59
C GLU A 17 8.51 -0.82 15.95
N VAL A 18 7.41 -1.10 16.65
CA VAL A 18 6.32 -1.93 16.16
C VAL A 18 5.52 -1.11 15.13
N GLY A 19 5.31 -1.67 13.93
CA GLY A 19 4.62 -1.01 12.83
C GLY A 19 3.45 -1.83 12.29
N ASP A 20 2.57 -1.17 11.56
CA ASP A 20 1.49 -1.87 10.86
C ASP A 20 1.99 -2.32 9.47
N VAL A 21 1.48 -3.43 8.97
CA VAL A 21 1.81 -3.96 7.64
C VAL A 21 0.55 -4.22 6.84
N LEU A 22 0.68 -4.07 5.52
CA LEU A 22 -0.30 -4.48 4.54
C LEU A 22 0.21 -5.77 3.88
N LEU A 23 -0.54 -6.85 4.09
CA LEU A 23 -0.37 -8.10 3.37
C LEU A 23 -1.16 -8.00 2.07
N ILE A 24 -0.50 -8.32 0.96
CA ILE A 24 -1.15 -8.33 -0.36
C ILE A 24 -0.86 -9.65 -1.04
N ARG A 25 -1.90 -10.34 -1.47
CA ARG A 25 -1.84 -11.64 -2.10
C ARG A 25 -2.61 -11.59 -3.42
N GLN A 26 -2.03 -12.15 -4.46
CA GLN A 26 -2.74 -12.37 -5.71
C GLN A 26 -2.61 -13.83 -6.14
N THR A 27 -3.74 -14.44 -6.48
CA THR A 27 -3.84 -15.85 -6.86
C THR A 27 -3.70 -16.09 -8.36
N LEU A 28 -3.54 -15.03 -9.15
CA LEU A 28 -3.41 -15.14 -10.59
C LEU A 28 -2.02 -15.65 -10.98
N SER A 29 -1.92 -16.15 -12.22
CA SER A 29 -0.69 -16.68 -12.80
C SER A 29 0.14 -15.60 -13.51
N ASN A 30 -0.41 -14.39 -13.69
CA ASN A 30 0.27 -13.26 -14.31
C ASN A 30 0.83 -12.27 -13.28
N LEU A 31 1.86 -11.54 -13.68
CA LEU A 31 2.37 -10.38 -12.95
C LEU A 31 1.32 -9.27 -13.02
N ILE A 32 1.01 -8.64 -11.89
CA ILE A 32 0.09 -7.50 -11.84
C ILE A 32 0.76 -6.30 -11.20
N GLN A 33 0.35 -5.11 -11.62
CA GLN A 33 0.63 -3.87 -10.92
C GLN A 33 -0.59 -3.50 -10.08
N VAL A 34 -0.36 -3.09 -8.83
CA VAL A 34 -1.43 -2.62 -7.95
C VAL A 34 -1.11 -1.24 -7.44
N GLU A 35 -2.16 -0.42 -7.29
CA GLU A 35 -2.10 0.82 -6.53
C GLU A 35 -2.50 0.57 -5.09
N ILE A 36 -1.83 1.28 -4.18
CA ILE A 36 -2.20 1.33 -2.76
C ILE A 36 -2.64 2.76 -2.50
N ARG A 37 -3.89 2.92 -2.05
CA ARG A 37 -4.45 4.20 -1.64
C ARG A 37 -4.74 4.22 -0.15
N VAL A 38 -4.48 5.36 0.48
CA VAL A 38 -4.81 5.62 1.88
C VAL A 38 -5.67 6.86 1.94
N ASN A 39 -6.90 6.73 2.44
CA ASN A 39 -7.91 7.81 2.48
C ASN A 39 -8.08 8.51 1.12
N GLY A 40 -8.04 7.75 0.01
CA GLY A 40 -8.15 8.26 -1.36
C GLY A 40 -6.83 8.72 -2.00
N TYR A 41 -5.79 9.00 -1.21
CA TYR A 41 -4.48 9.43 -1.70
C TYR A 41 -3.62 8.25 -2.16
N LEU A 42 -2.97 8.37 -3.32
CA LEU A 42 -2.06 7.37 -3.86
C LEU A 42 -0.79 7.32 -2.99
N LEU A 43 -0.58 6.18 -2.33
CA LEU A 43 0.63 5.94 -1.55
C LEU A 43 1.73 5.38 -2.44
N ASP A 44 1.45 4.31 -3.18
CA ASP A 44 2.46 3.61 -3.97
C ASP A 44 1.85 2.75 -5.08
N LEU A 45 2.73 2.31 -5.97
CA LEU A 45 2.48 1.42 -7.09
C LEU A 45 3.49 0.30 -7.00
N ILE A 46 3.01 -0.90 -6.71
CA ILE A 46 3.88 -2.06 -6.55
C ILE A 46 3.53 -3.14 -7.54
N THR A 47 4.53 -3.91 -7.93
CA THR A 47 4.35 -5.09 -8.75
C THR A 47 4.27 -6.32 -7.86
N ILE A 48 3.25 -7.15 -8.07
CA ILE A 48 3.05 -8.39 -7.33
C ILE A 48 3.21 -9.58 -8.26
N LYS A 49 4.19 -10.43 -7.94
CA LYS A 49 4.46 -11.67 -8.67
C LYS A 49 3.32 -12.69 -8.44
N PRO A 50 3.06 -13.55 -9.43
CA PRO A 50 2.07 -14.62 -9.31
C PRO A 50 2.25 -15.45 -8.05
N LYS A 51 1.15 -15.74 -7.36
CA LYS A 51 1.11 -16.67 -6.21
C LYS A 51 2.10 -16.32 -5.08
N LYS A 52 2.51 -15.06 -4.95
CA LYS A 52 3.38 -14.58 -3.87
C LYS A 52 2.62 -13.68 -2.92
N LEU A 53 2.89 -13.85 -1.63
CA LEU A 53 2.55 -12.89 -0.59
C LEU A 53 3.56 -11.74 -0.63
N LYS A 54 3.06 -10.52 -0.68
CA LYS A 54 3.85 -9.30 -0.51
C LYS A 54 3.51 -8.69 0.84
N ILE A 55 4.55 -8.37 1.61
CA ILE A 55 4.44 -7.62 2.87
C ILE A 55 4.87 -6.18 2.56
N TYR A 56 4.02 -5.21 2.88
CA TYR A 56 4.24 -3.80 2.63
C TYR A 56 4.13 -3.01 3.96
N PRO A 57 5.22 -2.37 4.44
CA PRO A 57 5.17 -1.60 5.68
C PRO A 57 4.26 -0.36 5.57
N LEU A 58 3.40 -0.14 6.56
CA LEU A 58 2.53 1.04 6.65
C LEU A 58 3.09 2.05 7.66
N VAL A 59 4.17 2.73 7.28
CA VAL A 59 4.83 3.71 8.15
C VAL A 59 4.05 5.03 8.18
N GLY A 60 3.68 5.50 9.38
CA GLY A 60 3.03 6.80 9.54
C GLY A 60 1.55 6.83 9.17
N ILE A 61 0.91 5.68 8.95
CA ILE A 61 -0.51 5.57 8.59
C ILE A 61 -1.36 5.31 9.85
N LYS A 62 -2.35 6.17 10.14
CA LYS A 62 -3.27 6.00 11.29
C LYS A 62 -4.01 4.65 11.20
N LYS A 63 -4.29 4.01 12.35
CA LYS A 63 -4.92 2.68 12.44
C LYS A 63 -6.29 2.59 11.76
N ASN A 64 -7.06 3.68 11.83
CA ASN A 64 -8.39 3.80 11.24
C ASN A 64 -8.39 4.33 9.79
N ALA A 65 -7.22 4.51 9.16
CA ALA A 65 -7.16 4.97 7.79
C ALA A 65 -7.76 3.92 6.85
N LEU A 66 -8.57 4.38 5.90
CA LEU A 66 -9.14 3.55 4.84
C LEU A 66 -8.02 3.18 3.86
N ILE A 67 -7.77 1.89 3.68
CA ILE A 67 -6.79 1.38 2.72
C ILE A 67 -7.54 0.69 1.59
N LEU A 68 -7.20 1.05 0.35
CA LEU A 68 -7.66 0.37 -0.85
C LEU A 68 -6.45 -0.16 -1.61
N VAL A 69 -6.56 -1.40 -2.09
CA VAL A 69 -5.58 -2.00 -2.98
C VAL A 69 -6.31 -2.49 -4.22
N GLN A 70 -5.90 -2.01 -5.38
CA GLN A 70 -6.59 -2.29 -6.64
C GLN A 70 -5.59 -2.58 -7.74
N GLU A 71 -5.92 -3.50 -8.63
CA GLU A 71 -5.14 -3.75 -9.84
C GLU A 71 -5.23 -2.54 -10.78
N VAL A 72 -4.07 -2.13 -11.30
CA VAL A 72 -3.96 -1.02 -12.24
C VAL A 72 -3.97 -1.59 -13.66
N SER A 73 -5.08 -1.44 -14.36
CA SER A 73 -5.25 -1.86 -15.76
C SER A 73 -5.02 -0.73 -16.78
N VAL A 74 -4.96 0.52 -16.31
CA VAL A 74 -4.75 1.74 -17.12
C VAL A 74 -3.76 2.67 -16.42
N GLY A 75 -3.10 3.55 -17.19
CA GLY A 75 -2.18 4.55 -16.61
C GLY A 75 -2.87 5.47 -15.61
N LEU A 76 -2.15 5.89 -14.57
CA LEU A 76 -2.63 6.85 -13.58
C LEU A 76 -2.27 8.28 -13.97
N ASP A 77 -3.23 9.19 -13.91
CA ASP A 77 -2.99 10.62 -14.11
C ASP A 77 -2.33 11.23 -12.86
N MET A 78 -1.04 11.52 -12.97
CA MET A 78 -0.25 12.09 -11.88
C MET A 78 -0.51 13.59 -11.63
N THR A 79 -1.29 14.26 -12.49
CA THR A 79 -1.64 15.66 -12.31
C THR A 79 -2.71 15.87 -11.23
N LEU A 80 -3.54 14.85 -10.98
CA LEU A 80 -4.57 14.83 -9.95
C LEU A 80 -3.96 14.99 -8.56
N GLU A 81 -4.54 15.86 -7.74
CA GLU A 81 -4.06 16.16 -6.39
C GLU A 81 -3.85 14.89 -5.55
N ASN A 82 -4.81 13.98 -5.59
CA ASN A 82 -4.76 12.72 -4.85
C ASN A 82 -3.65 11.76 -5.29
N ASN A 83 -3.05 11.97 -6.46
CA ASN A 83 -1.94 11.15 -6.96
C ASN A 83 -0.57 11.78 -6.70
N ARG A 84 -0.50 13.08 -6.38
CA ARG A 84 0.75 13.81 -6.09
C ARG A 84 1.45 13.32 -4.81
N THR A 85 0.75 12.55 -3.98
CA THR A 85 1.27 11.93 -2.75
C THR A 85 2.10 10.68 -3.00
N PHE A 86 2.19 10.21 -4.25
CA PHE A 86 2.92 9.00 -4.62
C PHE A 86 4.33 8.99 -4.04
N ARG A 87 4.66 7.93 -3.30
CA ARG A 87 5.93 7.70 -2.58
C ARG A 87 6.30 8.76 -1.53
N ASN A 88 5.38 9.67 -1.18
CA ASN A 88 5.60 10.61 -0.10
C ASN A 88 5.10 10.04 1.24
N PHE A 89 5.87 9.11 1.82
CA PHE A 89 5.53 8.50 3.12
C PHE A 89 5.37 9.52 4.26
N ASN A 90 6.10 10.64 4.19
CA ASN A 90 6.02 11.70 5.19
C ASN A 90 4.72 12.51 5.10
N PHE A 91 4.01 12.49 3.97
CA PHE A 91 2.72 13.16 3.81
C PHE A 91 1.73 12.75 4.90
N PHE A 92 1.55 11.45 5.12
CA PHE A 92 0.63 10.93 6.13
C PHE A 92 1.08 11.19 7.56
N ARG A 93 2.39 11.30 7.80
CA ARG A 93 2.92 11.76 9.10
C ARG A 93 2.60 13.23 9.39
N ARG A 94 2.54 14.06 8.34
CA ARG A 94 2.29 15.51 8.42
C ARG A 94 0.81 15.87 8.47
N LEU A 95 -0.08 15.00 7.97
CA LEU A 95 -1.54 15.13 8.07
C LEU A 95 -2.10 14.94 9.49
N LYS A 96 -1.25 14.85 10.51
CA LYS A 96 -1.65 14.41 11.85
C LYS A 96 -2.50 15.43 12.59
#